data_AF-G0QLX8-F1
#
_entry.id   AF-G0QLX8-F1
#
_cell.length_a   1.000
_cell.length_b   1.000
_cell.length_c   1.000
_cell.angle_alpha   90.00
_cell.angle_beta   90.00
_cell.angle_gamma   90.00
#
_symmetry.space_group_name_H-M   'P 1'
#
loop_
_entity.id
_entity.type
_entity.pdbx_description
1 polymer ?
#
loop_
_entity_poly.entity_id
_entity_poly.type
_entity_poly.pdbx_seq_one_letter_code
_entity_poly.pdbx_strand_id
1 'polypeptide(L)'
;MNYLHQEVFQELNKLRQNPSSYIYHLEQMLSQFKGKILYRPGEDALETEEGLIPIYECLNILKSYKPLQPFEWDDNMYKACSDHANDIGSKGLIDHIGSDGSNFTDRLGRYGDWIGKVGEALVFGKKKAIDVVLTLLIDDGVPNRGHRNNILAQQYQKIGIASASHIEYQVCLVINYATEYTQHGGKLNGIILFDNTPKFNEEEENNNFSEQYNKVQTSTFQQNNNQTKQNENNVFKNINMLDSFNQQQEIPLDILSKQVYEELNKVRQNPLSYILYLENIIQYFDDLILNKPGETPVKTNEGKSAVIECIKFLKQQQKLQPFEYDQYLTIASQDHAIDIGLNNLVGNIGSNGFKMSQRIEKYGEWQGKIGENIEFGAKSAQEIISNLLIDDGVQSRGHRLNIFSYEFRKVGVGCAFHRQFQIDSEKPVGTVKTSTEKNIKEINGIKYVFEKKVYTLHNGTQKVTENQYILN
;
A
#
# COMPACT_ATOMS: atom_id res chain seq x y z
N MET A 1 -27.45 1.53 -25.16
CA MET A 1 -26.05 1.82 -24.80
C MET A 1 -25.65 3.30 -24.99
N ASN A 2 -26.44 4.15 -25.65
CA ASN A 2 -26.00 5.50 -26.09
C ASN A 2 -25.59 6.52 -25.01
N TYR A 3 -25.69 6.21 -23.71
CA TYR A 3 -25.41 7.19 -22.65
C TYR A 3 -24.45 6.69 -21.55
N LEU A 4 -23.95 5.45 -21.63
CA LEU A 4 -23.16 4.87 -20.54
C LEU A 4 -21.91 5.71 -20.19
N HIS A 5 -21.19 6.21 -21.20
CA HIS A 5 -20.01 7.06 -20.97
C HIS A 5 -20.35 8.40 -20.27
N GLN A 6 -21.51 9.00 -20.56
CA GLN A 6 -21.98 10.22 -19.88
C GLN A 6 -22.38 9.94 -18.44
N GLU A 7 -23.06 8.82 -18.19
CA GLU A 7 -23.40 8.37 -16.84
C GLU A 7 -22.13 8.08 -16.02
N VAL A 8 -21.12 7.44 -16.62
CA VAL A 8 -19.81 7.18 -15.99
C VAL A 8 -19.08 8.49 -15.67
N PHE A 9 -19.09 9.47 -16.58
CA PHE A 9 -18.52 10.80 -16.31
C PHE A 9 -19.16 11.46 -15.08
N GLN A 10 -20.48 11.45 -15.00
CA GLN A 10 -21.21 11.99 -13.85
C GLN A 10 -20.88 11.24 -12.57
N GLU A 11 -20.81 9.90 -12.63
CA GLU A 11 -20.53 9.05 -11.47
C GLU A 11 -19.10 9.24 -10.96
N LEU A 12 -18.09 9.30 -11.85
CA LEU A 12 -16.71 9.64 -11.48
C LEU A 12 -16.62 11.01 -10.79
N ASN A 13 -17.40 11.99 -11.25
CA ASN A 13 -17.44 13.32 -10.65
C ASN A 13 -18.17 13.35 -9.30
N LYS A 14 -19.18 12.52 -9.07
CA LYS A 14 -19.76 12.32 -7.73
C LYS A 14 -18.74 11.75 -6.77
N LEU A 15 -18.01 10.72 -7.20
CA LEU A 15 -16.92 10.12 -6.41
C LEU A 15 -15.85 11.15 -6.06
N ARG A 16 -15.35 11.92 -7.02
CA ARG A 16 -14.30 12.92 -6.76
C ARG A 16 -14.73 14.02 -5.82
N GLN A 17 -15.95 14.51 -5.96
CA GLN A 17 -16.48 15.59 -5.11
C GLN A 17 -16.90 15.09 -3.72
N ASN A 18 -17.22 13.80 -3.56
CA ASN A 18 -17.56 13.23 -2.27
C ASN A 18 -17.08 11.77 -2.16
N PRO A 19 -15.76 11.54 -1.94
CA PRO A 19 -15.19 10.18 -1.93
C PRO A 19 -15.84 9.26 -0.91
N SER A 20 -16.19 9.79 0.27
CA SER A 20 -16.81 9.01 1.34
C SER A 20 -18.22 8.50 1.01
N SER A 21 -18.92 9.09 0.03
CA SER A 21 -20.24 8.60 -0.40
C SER A 21 -20.21 7.19 -1.00
N TYR A 22 -19.04 6.73 -1.46
CA TYR A 22 -18.87 5.39 -2.05
C TYR A 22 -18.59 4.30 -1.01
N ILE A 23 -18.37 4.66 0.26
CA ILE A 23 -18.19 3.71 1.36
C ILE A 23 -19.39 2.78 1.47
N TYR A 24 -20.61 3.32 1.39
CA TYR A 24 -21.82 2.51 1.48
C TYR A 24 -21.89 1.45 0.38
N HIS A 25 -21.56 1.80 -0.86
CA HIS A 25 -21.56 0.86 -1.99
C HIS A 25 -20.53 -0.26 -1.80
N LEU A 26 -19.34 0.09 -1.31
CA LEU A 26 -18.28 -0.88 -1.02
C LEU A 26 -18.65 -1.80 0.16
N GLU A 27 -19.26 -1.26 1.23
CA GLU A 27 -19.75 -2.05 2.37
C GLU A 27 -20.88 -3.02 1.96
N GLN A 28 -21.79 -2.58 1.08
CA GLN A 28 -22.79 -3.48 0.51
C GLN A 28 -22.13 -4.58 -0.33
N MET A 29 -21.13 -4.24 -1.16
CA MET A 29 -20.36 -5.25 -1.89
C MET A 29 -19.66 -6.24 -0.95
N LEU A 30 -19.03 -5.80 0.15
CA LEU A 30 -18.40 -6.71 1.11
C LEU A 30 -19.36 -7.79 1.61
N SER A 31 -20.62 -7.44 1.89
CA SER A 31 -21.63 -8.40 2.35
C SER A 31 -22.03 -9.44 1.29
N GLN A 32 -21.75 -9.17 0.02
CA GLN A 32 -22.02 -10.02 -1.13
C GLN A 32 -20.84 -10.93 -1.48
N PHE A 33 -19.68 -10.70 -0.86
CA PHE A 33 -18.52 -11.55 -1.06
C PHE A 33 -18.56 -12.78 -0.18
N LYS A 34 -18.03 -13.82 -0.78
CA LYS A 34 -17.66 -15.06 -0.18
C LYS A 34 -16.25 -15.33 -0.70
N GLY A 35 -15.23 -15.06 0.12
CA GLY A 35 -13.85 -15.41 -0.20
C GLY A 35 -13.38 -14.57 -1.37
N LYS A 36 -13.05 -15.21 -2.49
CA LYS A 36 -12.80 -14.53 -3.76
C LYS A 36 -14.03 -14.41 -4.66
N ILE A 37 -15.18 -14.96 -4.27
CA ILE A 37 -16.36 -15.01 -5.12
C ILE A 37 -17.35 -13.92 -4.69
N LEU A 38 -17.73 -13.05 -5.63
CA LEU A 38 -18.73 -12.00 -5.48
C LEU A 38 -20.10 -12.50 -5.96
N TYR A 39 -21.09 -12.50 -5.05
CA TYR A 39 -22.46 -12.94 -5.31
C TYR A 39 -23.41 -11.74 -5.35
N ARG A 40 -23.75 -11.29 -6.56
CA ARG A 40 -24.72 -10.20 -6.75
C ARG A 40 -26.11 -10.77 -7.11
N PRO A 41 -27.20 -10.26 -6.48
CA PRO A 41 -28.54 -10.72 -6.82
C PRO A 41 -28.86 -10.54 -8.32
N GLY A 42 -29.18 -11.64 -9.00
CA GLY A 42 -29.53 -11.62 -10.43
C GLY A 42 -28.35 -11.59 -11.41
N GLU A 43 -27.13 -11.77 -10.92
CA GLU A 43 -25.91 -11.92 -11.74
C GLU A 43 -25.25 -13.27 -11.43
N ASP A 44 -24.46 -13.78 -12.38
CA ASP A 44 -23.63 -14.95 -12.13
C ASP A 44 -22.55 -14.63 -11.09
N ALA A 45 -22.16 -15.65 -10.32
CA ALA A 45 -21.10 -15.51 -9.33
C ALA A 45 -19.77 -15.17 -10.03
N LEU A 46 -19.12 -14.10 -9.60
CA LEU A 46 -17.86 -13.63 -10.17
C LEU A 46 -16.70 -14.00 -9.24
N GLU A 47 -15.80 -14.87 -9.68
CA GLU A 47 -14.52 -15.05 -9.00
C GLU A 47 -13.61 -13.85 -9.30
N THR A 48 -13.06 -13.26 -8.24
CA THR A 48 -12.16 -12.11 -8.25
C THR A 48 -10.72 -12.56 -8.06
N GLU A 49 -9.76 -11.77 -8.53
CA GLU A 49 -8.34 -12.12 -8.48
C GLU A 49 -7.78 -12.01 -7.06
N GLU A 50 -8.16 -10.96 -6.33
CA GLU A 50 -7.58 -10.62 -5.02
C GLU A 50 -8.60 -10.67 -3.88
N GLY A 51 -9.88 -10.88 -4.20
CA GLY A 51 -10.93 -11.02 -3.19
C GLY A 51 -11.27 -9.70 -2.51
N LEU A 52 -11.33 -9.75 -1.19
CA LEU A 52 -11.74 -8.61 -0.38
C LEU A 52 -10.66 -7.52 -0.22
N ILE A 53 -9.40 -7.86 -0.51
CA ILE A 53 -8.25 -6.98 -0.24
C ILE A 53 -8.39 -5.61 -0.92
N PRO A 54 -8.63 -5.51 -2.24
CA PRO A 54 -8.69 -4.21 -2.91
C PRO A 54 -9.89 -3.36 -2.47
N ILE A 55 -10.97 -3.99 -1.98
CA ILE A 55 -12.16 -3.32 -1.44
C ILE A 55 -11.85 -2.69 -0.08
N TYR A 56 -11.15 -3.41 0.81
CA TYR A 56 -10.74 -2.86 2.11
C TYR A 56 -9.72 -1.72 1.97
N GLU A 57 -8.74 -1.86 1.08
CA GLU A 57 -7.82 -0.76 0.74
C GLU A 57 -8.60 0.48 0.28
N CYS A 58 -9.53 0.29 -0.65
CA CYS A 58 -10.37 1.35 -1.17
C CYS A 58 -11.18 2.04 -0.06
N LEU A 59 -11.87 1.26 0.79
CA LEU A 59 -12.62 1.79 1.93
C LEU A 59 -11.76 2.65 2.86
N ASN A 60 -10.53 2.21 3.13
CA ASN A 60 -9.60 2.93 3.99
C ASN A 60 -9.19 4.28 3.40
N ILE A 61 -8.90 4.30 2.09
CA ILE A 61 -8.56 5.53 1.36
C ILE A 61 -9.74 6.51 1.42
N LEU A 62 -10.95 6.07 1.05
CA LEU A 62 -12.12 6.95 0.93
C LEU A 62 -12.60 7.54 2.27
N LYS A 63 -12.31 6.87 3.40
CA LYS A 63 -12.64 7.39 4.75
C LYS A 63 -11.91 8.69 5.09
N SER A 64 -10.72 8.90 4.54
CA SER A 64 -9.86 10.05 4.86
C SER A 64 -9.59 10.95 3.65
N TYR A 65 -10.04 10.55 2.46
CA TYR A 65 -9.80 11.29 1.22
C TYR A 65 -10.60 12.59 1.16
N LYS A 66 -9.92 13.69 0.83
CA LYS A 66 -10.56 14.99 0.67
C LYS A 66 -11.28 15.08 -0.68
N PRO A 67 -12.40 15.81 -0.76
CA PRO A 67 -13.00 16.18 -2.04
C PRO A 67 -11.99 16.79 -3.03
N LEU A 68 -12.09 16.37 -4.28
CA LEU A 68 -11.31 16.86 -5.41
C LEU A 68 -12.16 17.72 -6.34
N GLN A 69 -11.49 18.48 -7.20
CA GLN A 69 -12.16 19.11 -8.33
C GLN A 69 -12.74 18.04 -9.27
N PRO A 70 -13.97 18.23 -9.79
CA PRO A 70 -14.51 17.34 -10.80
C PRO A 70 -13.63 17.38 -12.06
N PHE A 71 -13.61 16.28 -12.79
CA PHE A 71 -13.08 16.27 -14.14
C PHE A 71 -13.94 17.14 -15.05
N GLU A 72 -13.27 17.83 -15.96
CA GLU A 72 -13.87 18.56 -17.07
C GLU A 72 -13.88 17.68 -18.31
N TRP A 73 -15.06 17.54 -18.93
CA TRP A 73 -15.24 16.77 -20.15
C TRP A 73 -14.51 17.43 -21.33
N ASP A 74 -13.85 16.62 -22.15
CA ASP A 74 -13.24 17.08 -23.41
C ASP A 74 -13.73 16.26 -24.61
N ASP A 75 -14.36 16.94 -25.58
CA ASP A 75 -14.94 16.34 -26.77
C ASP A 75 -13.91 15.72 -27.73
N ASN A 76 -12.66 16.19 -27.70
CA ASN A 76 -11.60 15.65 -28.54
C ASN A 76 -10.98 14.40 -27.90
N MET A 77 -10.83 14.38 -26.58
CA MET A 77 -10.48 13.15 -25.86
C MET A 77 -11.57 12.09 -26.00
N TYR A 78 -12.86 12.48 -26.02
CA TYR A 78 -13.98 11.59 -26.32
C TYR A 78 -13.83 10.91 -27.69
N LYS A 79 -13.38 11.63 -28.73
CA LYS A 79 -13.12 11.05 -30.06
C LYS A 79 -11.99 10.02 -30.02
N ALA A 80 -10.88 10.32 -29.34
CA ALA A 80 -9.79 9.37 -29.16
C ALA A 80 -10.24 8.08 -28.46
N CYS A 81 -11.02 8.21 -27.38
CA CYS A 81 -11.61 7.06 -26.68
C CYS A 81 -12.59 6.30 -27.58
N SER A 82 -13.37 7.01 -28.40
CA SER A 82 -14.36 6.41 -29.31
C SER A 82 -13.69 5.58 -30.41
N ASP A 83 -12.59 6.07 -30.97
CA ASP A 83 -11.80 5.32 -31.94
C ASP A 83 -11.33 3.99 -31.34
N HIS A 84 -10.72 4.04 -30.15
CA HIS A 84 -10.20 2.84 -29.49
C HIS A 84 -11.31 1.87 -29.12
N ALA A 85 -12.39 2.35 -28.48
CA ALA A 85 -13.51 1.51 -28.05
C ALA A 85 -14.17 0.78 -29.23
N ASN A 86 -14.37 1.48 -30.36
CA ASN A 86 -14.94 0.86 -31.57
C ASN A 86 -13.97 -0.13 -32.22
N ASP A 87 -12.66 0.17 -32.20
CA ASP A 87 -11.64 -0.71 -32.76
C ASP A 87 -11.56 -2.03 -31.99
N ILE A 88 -11.21 -1.97 -30.70
CA ILE A 88 -11.00 -3.17 -29.90
C ILE A 88 -12.31 -3.90 -29.62
N GLY A 89 -13.42 -3.17 -29.46
CA GLY A 89 -14.74 -3.73 -29.23
C GLY A 89 -15.23 -4.61 -30.38
N SER A 90 -15.14 -4.12 -31.62
CA SER A 90 -15.59 -4.87 -32.80
C SER A 90 -14.71 -6.09 -33.12
N LYS A 91 -13.46 -6.10 -32.64
CA LYS A 91 -12.47 -7.16 -32.87
C LYS A 91 -12.31 -8.14 -31.70
N GLY A 92 -12.92 -7.85 -30.56
CA GLY A 92 -12.83 -8.69 -29.37
C GLY A 92 -11.50 -8.57 -28.63
N LEU A 93 -10.79 -7.45 -28.81
CA LEU A 93 -9.49 -7.23 -28.19
C LEU A 93 -9.64 -6.60 -26.80
N ILE A 94 -8.76 -7.00 -25.88
CA ILE A 94 -8.68 -6.52 -24.49
C ILE A 94 -7.28 -5.92 -24.27
N ASP A 95 -6.96 -4.85 -24.99
CA ASP A 95 -5.61 -4.28 -25.01
C ASP A 95 -5.64 -2.74 -25.04
N HIS A 96 -4.61 -2.12 -24.47
CA HIS A 96 -4.34 -0.69 -24.57
C HIS A 96 -3.80 -0.31 -25.95
N ILE A 97 -3.22 -1.28 -26.67
CA ILE A 97 -2.73 -1.12 -28.04
C ILE A 97 -3.86 -1.39 -29.04
N GLY A 98 -4.06 -0.44 -29.96
CA GLY A 98 -5.03 -0.57 -31.05
C GLY A 98 -4.59 -1.62 -32.07
N SER A 99 -5.53 -2.12 -32.88
CA SER A 99 -5.23 -3.09 -33.93
C SER A 99 -4.38 -2.51 -35.08
N ASP A 100 -4.28 -1.18 -35.15
CA ASP A 100 -3.39 -0.42 -36.04
C ASP A 100 -1.99 -0.19 -35.42
N GLY A 101 -1.74 -0.72 -34.22
CA GLY A 101 -0.49 -0.56 -33.47
C GLY A 101 -0.40 0.74 -32.67
N SER A 102 -1.44 1.60 -32.68
CA SER A 102 -1.41 2.85 -31.93
C SER A 102 -1.53 2.64 -30.43
N ASN A 103 -0.74 3.37 -29.64
CA ASN A 103 -0.94 3.49 -28.19
C ASN A 103 -1.94 4.63 -27.88
N PHE A 104 -2.32 4.80 -26.62
CA PHE A 104 -3.32 5.82 -26.25
C PHE A 104 -2.86 7.27 -26.48
N THR A 105 -1.55 7.53 -26.39
CA THR A 105 -1.00 8.86 -26.64
C THR A 105 -1.03 9.22 -28.12
N ASP A 106 -0.80 8.25 -29.02
CA ASP A 106 -0.98 8.43 -30.46
C ASP A 106 -2.42 8.78 -30.79
N ARG A 107 -3.39 8.11 -30.14
CA ARG A 107 -4.82 8.35 -30.36
C ARG A 107 -5.27 9.71 -29.86
N LEU A 108 -4.81 10.14 -28.68
CA LEU A 108 -5.01 11.50 -28.20
C LEU A 108 -4.41 12.51 -29.19
N GLY A 109 -3.18 12.28 -29.65
CA GLY A 109 -2.48 13.13 -30.62
C GLY A 109 -3.14 13.27 -32.00
N ARG A 110 -4.22 12.53 -32.30
CA ARG A 110 -5.03 12.73 -33.53
C ARG A 110 -6.02 13.89 -33.41
N TYR A 111 -6.40 14.26 -32.18
CA TYR A 111 -7.50 15.17 -31.90
C TYR A 111 -7.10 16.39 -31.08
N GLY A 112 -5.93 16.39 -30.48
CA GLY A 112 -5.44 17.51 -29.69
C GLY A 112 -4.05 17.32 -29.12
N ASP A 113 -3.63 18.34 -28.39
CA ASP A 113 -2.36 18.43 -27.68
C ASP A 113 -2.62 18.40 -26.17
N TRP A 114 -1.71 17.80 -25.41
CA TRP A 114 -1.80 17.71 -23.96
C TRP A 114 -0.55 18.27 -23.28
N ILE A 115 -0.71 18.75 -22.04
CA ILE A 115 0.38 19.22 -21.19
C ILE A 115 0.29 18.52 -19.84
N GLY A 116 1.44 18.09 -19.31
CA GLY A 116 1.52 17.46 -17.99
C GLY A 116 1.46 15.93 -18.09
N LYS A 117 0.49 15.30 -17.43
CA LYS A 117 0.34 13.84 -17.48
C LYS A 117 -0.91 13.45 -18.25
N VAL A 118 -0.86 12.27 -18.84
CA VAL A 118 -2.02 11.57 -19.41
C VAL A 118 -2.11 10.15 -18.84
N GLY A 119 -3.24 9.48 -18.99
CA GLY A 119 -3.43 8.10 -18.57
C GLY A 119 -4.67 7.47 -19.21
N GLU A 120 -4.73 6.15 -19.25
CA GLU A 120 -5.85 5.38 -19.82
C GLU A 120 -6.38 4.35 -18.81
N ALA A 121 -7.68 4.08 -18.88
CA ALA A 121 -8.32 2.95 -18.22
C ALA A 121 -9.32 2.27 -19.17
N LEU A 122 -9.39 0.94 -19.11
CA LEU A 122 -10.31 0.13 -19.92
C LEU A 122 -11.23 -0.67 -19.00
N VAL A 123 -12.52 -0.73 -19.35
CA VAL A 123 -13.52 -1.53 -18.61
C VAL A 123 -14.39 -2.30 -19.58
N PHE A 124 -14.56 -3.59 -19.32
CA PHE A 124 -15.34 -4.49 -20.18
C PHE A 124 -16.53 -5.08 -19.42
N GLY A 125 -17.63 -5.32 -20.12
CA GLY A 125 -18.78 -6.07 -19.60
C GLY A 125 -19.70 -5.35 -18.61
N LYS A 126 -19.36 -4.15 -18.15
CA LYS A 126 -20.18 -3.37 -17.20
C LYS A 126 -21.18 -2.47 -17.93
N LYS A 127 -22.45 -2.57 -17.56
CA LYS A 127 -23.57 -1.84 -18.21
C LYS A 127 -24.14 -0.69 -17.40
N LYS A 128 -23.70 -0.51 -16.15
CA LYS A 128 -24.15 0.57 -15.26
C LYS A 128 -22.94 1.39 -14.82
N ALA A 129 -23.11 2.71 -14.74
CA ALA A 129 -22.02 3.62 -14.38
C ALA A 129 -21.41 3.33 -13.00
N ILE A 130 -22.24 3.03 -11.99
CA ILE A 130 -21.77 2.66 -10.65
C ILE A 130 -20.88 1.41 -10.68
N ASP A 131 -21.21 0.40 -11.50
CA ASP A 131 -20.41 -0.81 -11.62
C ASP A 131 -19.06 -0.55 -12.29
N VAL A 132 -19.01 0.34 -13.28
CA VAL A 132 -17.77 0.80 -13.92
C VAL A 132 -16.88 1.49 -12.89
N VAL A 133 -17.43 2.47 -12.16
CA VAL A 133 -16.67 3.22 -11.15
C VAL A 133 -16.18 2.31 -10.04
N LEU A 134 -17.01 1.41 -9.51
CA LEU A 134 -16.59 0.45 -8.49
C LEU A 134 -15.50 -0.50 -9.00
N THR A 135 -15.58 -0.94 -10.26
CA THR A 135 -14.54 -1.80 -10.87
C THR A 135 -13.19 -1.08 -10.88
N LEU A 136 -13.14 0.17 -11.36
CA LEU A 136 -11.91 0.96 -11.42
C LEU A 136 -11.40 1.40 -10.04
N LEU A 137 -12.30 1.59 -9.09
CA LEU A 137 -11.97 2.06 -7.75
C LEU A 137 -11.48 0.93 -6.84
N ILE A 138 -12.03 -0.29 -6.99
CA ILE A 138 -11.54 -1.49 -6.33
C ILE A 138 -10.24 -1.94 -6.98
N ASP A 139 -10.21 -1.97 -8.31
CA ASP A 139 -9.03 -2.29 -9.13
C ASP A 139 -8.45 -3.69 -8.85
N ASP A 140 -9.36 -4.68 -8.80
CA ASP A 140 -9.08 -6.09 -8.58
C ASP A 140 -8.27 -6.69 -9.75
N GLY A 141 -7.20 -7.41 -9.43
CA GLY A 141 -6.24 -7.95 -10.39
C GLY A 141 -5.14 -6.98 -10.80
N VAL A 142 -5.14 -5.73 -10.29
CA VAL A 142 -4.19 -4.67 -10.66
C VAL A 142 -3.37 -4.23 -9.45
N PRO A 143 -2.17 -4.82 -9.23
CA PRO A 143 -1.41 -4.64 -7.98
C PRO A 143 -1.07 -3.19 -7.63
N ASN A 144 -0.83 -2.34 -8.63
CA ASN A 144 -0.50 -0.92 -8.41
C ASN A 144 -1.73 -0.02 -8.24
N ARG A 145 -2.94 -0.57 -8.44
CA ARG A 145 -4.22 0.15 -8.34
C ARG A 145 -4.25 1.39 -9.24
N GLY A 146 -3.61 1.28 -10.40
CA GLY A 146 -3.36 2.38 -11.33
C GLY A 146 -4.65 3.10 -11.74
N HIS A 147 -5.75 2.37 -11.92
CA HIS A 147 -7.03 2.96 -12.28
C HIS A 147 -7.61 3.78 -11.13
N ARG A 148 -7.59 3.25 -9.89
CA ARG A 148 -7.98 3.99 -8.67
C ARG A 148 -7.13 5.26 -8.51
N ASN A 149 -5.81 5.13 -8.71
CA ASN A 149 -4.88 6.24 -8.56
C ASN A 149 -5.15 7.34 -9.58
N ASN A 150 -5.49 7.01 -10.83
CA ASN A 150 -5.89 7.99 -11.84
C ASN A 150 -7.15 8.75 -11.42
N ILE A 151 -8.17 8.03 -10.92
CA ILE A 151 -9.43 8.64 -10.48
C ILE A 151 -9.22 9.59 -9.29
N LEU A 152 -8.34 9.24 -8.36
CA LEU A 152 -8.09 10.01 -7.13
C LEU A 152 -6.91 10.99 -7.24
N ALA A 153 -6.23 11.08 -8.38
CA ALA A 153 -5.15 12.03 -8.56
C ALA A 153 -5.68 13.45 -8.76
N GLN A 154 -5.14 14.40 -7.98
CA GLN A 154 -5.51 15.82 -8.06
C GLN A 154 -5.05 16.46 -9.38
N GLN A 155 -3.99 15.95 -10.00
CA GLN A 155 -3.36 16.55 -11.18
C GLN A 155 -4.09 16.29 -12.50
N TYR A 156 -4.99 15.30 -12.56
CA TYR A 156 -5.83 15.08 -13.73
C TYR A 156 -7.08 15.95 -13.64
N GLN A 157 -7.34 16.72 -14.69
CA GLN A 157 -8.45 17.68 -14.75
C GLN A 157 -9.33 17.43 -15.97
N LYS A 158 -8.78 17.04 -17.13
CA LYS A 158 -9.55 16.72 -18.34
C LYS A 158 -9.83 15.22 -18.43
N ILE A 159 -10.97 14.87 -19.01
CA ILE A 159 -11.35 13.47 -19.24
C ILE A 159 -12.10 13.29 -20.57
N GLY A 160 -11.78 12.20 -21.27
CA GLY A 160 -12.59 11.65 -22.35
C GLY A 160 -13.07 10.25 -21.96
N ILE A 161 -14.33 9.92 -22.27
CA ILE A 161 -14.90 8.60 -22.00
C ILE A 161 -15.73 8.16 -23.19
N ALA A 162 -15.46 6.98 -23.74
CA ALA A 162 -16.32 6.40 -24.76
C ALA A 162 -16.69 4.97 -24.43
N SER A 163 -17.87 4.55 -24.92
CA SER A 163 -18.37 3.19 -24.77
C SER A 163 -18.83 2.66 -26.12
N ALA A 164 -18.40 1.45 -26.48
CA ALA A 164 -18.79 0.76 -27.70
C ALA A 164 -19.24 -0.67 -27.41
N SER A 165 -19.86 -1.31 -28.40
CA SER A 165 -20.17 -2.74 -28.34
C SER A 165 -18.88 -3.57 -28.40
N HIS A 166 -18.76 -4.57 -27.54
CA HIS A 166 -17.68 -5.55 -27.58
C HIS A 166 -18.22 -6.92 -28.00
N ILE A 167 -17.60 -7.63 -28.94
CA ILE A 167 -18.17 -8.88 -29.48
C ILE A 167 -18.31 -9.99 -28.45
N GLU A 168 -17.41 -10.07 -27.46
CA GLU A 168 -17.47 -11.05 -26.36
C GLU A 168 -18.14 -10.48 -25.10
N TYR A 169 -17.56 -9.42 -24.51
CA TYR A 169 -18.07 -8.81 -23.27
C TYR A 169 -19.29 -7.90 -23.43
N GLN A 170 -19.83 -7.74 -24.64
CA GLN A 170 -20.96 -6.86 -24.99
C GLN A 170 -20.66 -5.35 -24.87
N VAL A 171 -19.91 -4.91 -23.86
CA VAL A 171 -19.51 -3.50 -23.65
C VAL A 171 -17.99 -3.40 -23.55
N CYS A 172 -17.41 -2.42 -24.24
CA CYS A 172 -16.06 -1.92 -24.05
C CYS A 172 -16.15 -0.42 -23.71
N LEU A 173 -15.49 0.01 -22.63
CA LEU A 173 -15.43 1.40 -22.21
C LEU A 173 -13.97 1.82 -22.08
N VAL A 174 -13.64 2.95 -22.70
CA VAL A 174 -12.31 3.55 -22.70
C VAL A 174 -12.39 4.89 -22.00
N ILE A 175 -11.48 5.13 -21.06
CA ILE A 175 -11.32 6.40 -20.34
C ILE A 175 -9.92 6.92 -20.57
N ASN A 176 -9.78 8.18 -20.96
CA ASN A 176 -8.50 8.87 -20.97
C ASN A 176 -8.55 10.07 -20.02
N TYR A 177 -7.47 10.25 -19.25
CA TYR A 177 -7.27 11.36 -18.33
C TYR A 177 -6.15 12.25 -18.85
N ALA A 178 -6.25 13.57 -18.63
CA ALA A 178 -5.16 14.50 -18.89
C ALA A 178 -5.10 15.60 -17.83
N THR A 179 -3.90 16.11 -17.56
CA THR A 179 -3.72 17.32 -16.74
C THR A 179 -4.32 18.52 -17.44
N GLU A 180 -3.91 18.75 -18.69
CA GLU A 180 -4.52 19.73 -19.61
C GLU A 180 -4.63 19.10 -21.00
N TYR A 181 -5.64 19.52 -21.75
CA TYR A 181 -5.90 19.05 -23.11
C TYR A 181 -6.52 20.17 -23.94
N THR A 182 -6.10 20.30 -25.19
CA THR A 182 -6.65 21.27 -26.14
C THR A 182 -6.73 20.71 -27.54
N GLN A 183 -7.71 21.17 -28.32
CA GLN A 183 -7.69 20.95 -29.76
C GLN A 183 -6.38 21.45 -30.37
N HIS A 184 -5.86 20.79 -31.41
CA HIS A 184 -4.66 21.21 -32.12
C HIS A 184 -4.72 22.70 -32.50
N GLY A 185 -3.64 23.43 -32.19
CA GLY A 185 -3.55 24.87 -32.43
C GLY A 185 -4.42 25.74 -31.52
N GLY A 186 -5.07 25.15 -30.50
CA GLY A 186 -5.76 25.87 -29.44
C GLY A 186 -4.78 26.72 -28.61
N LYS A 187 -5.20 27.94 -28.23
CA LYS A 187 -4.39 28.82 -27.40
C LYS A 187 -4.59 28.50 -25.92
N LEU A 188 -3.56 27.97 -25.26
CA LEU A 188 -3.43 27.99 -23.80
C LEU A 188 -2.59 29.20 -23.42
N ASN A 189 -3.18 30.17 -22.70
CA ASN A 189 -2.47 31.31 -22.10
C ASN A 189 -1.39 31.97 -22.97
N GLY A 190 -1.69 32.21 -24.26
CA GLY A 190 -0.80 32.94 -25.16
C GLY A 190 0.35 32.15 -25.79
N ILE A 191 0.43 30.84 -25.57
CA ILE A 191 1.38 29.96 -26.27
C ILE A 191 0.64 29.34 -27.47
N ILE A 192 1.06 29.70 -28.68
CA ILE A 192 0.65 29.03 -29.91
C ILE A 192 1.53 27.77 -30.01
N LEU A 193 0.92 26.60 -29.89
CA LEU A 193 1.59 25.33 -30.20
C LEU A 193 1.69 25.22 -31.72
N PHE A 194 2.91 25.30 -32.26
CA PHE A 194 3.17 24.96 -33.66
C PHE A 194 3.30 23.45 -33.78
N ASP A 195 2.66 22.89 -34.82
CA ASP A 195 2.83 21.51 -35.28
C ASP A 195 4.31 21.12 -35.29
N ASN A 196 4.70 20.37 -34.27
CA ASN A 196 5.89 19.55 -34.29
C ASN A 196 5.43 18.22 -33.74
N THR A 197 4.95 17.35 -34.62
CA THR A 197 4.89 15.92 -34.35
C THR A 197 6.30 15.46 -34.01
N PRO A 198 6.63 15.07 -32.77
CA PRO A 198 7.73 14.17 -32.56
C PRO A 198 7.14 12.79 -32.81
N LYS A 199 7.58 12.13 -33.88
CA LYS A 199 7.53 10.67 -33.88
C LYS A 199 8.35 10.23 -32.68
N PHE A 200 7.68 9.94 -31.57
CA PHE A 200 8.31 9.21 -30.48
C PHE A 200 8.42 7.77 -30.97
N ASN A 201 9.64 7.41 -31.38
CA ASN A 201 10.02 6.01 -31.31
C ASN A 201 9.95 5.63 -29.82
N GLU A 202 9.24 4.57 -29.49
CA GLU A 202 9.21 3.96 -28.14
C GLU A 202 10.55 3.29 -27.74
N GLU A 203 11.67 3.77 -28.29
CA GLU A 203 13.01 3.32 -27.94
C GLU A 203 13.85 4.56 -27.60
N GLU A 204 14.31 4.60 -26.34
CA GLU A 204 15.26 5.55 -25.73
C GLU A 204 14.73 6.93 -25.28
N GLU A 205 14.15 7.01 -24.07
CA GLU A 205 14.25 8.20 -23.22
C GLU A 205 14.16 7.88 -21.71
N ASN A 206 14.94 6.87 -21.28
CA ASN A 206 15.51 6.85 -19.94
C ASN A 206 16.95 7.38 -20.08
N ASN A 207 17.16 8.70 -20.12
CA ASN A 207 18.40 9.34 -19.66
C ASN A 207 18.36 10.88 -19.84
N ASN A 208 18.74 11.56 -18.76
CA ASN A 208 19.20 12.96 -18.64
C ASN A 208 18.19 14.10 -18.79
N PHE A 209 17.64 14.54 -17.65
CA PHE A 209 17.53 15.99 -17.39
C PHE A 209 17.73 16.31 -15.90
N SER A 210 18.99 16.25 -15.47
CA SER A 210 19.50 17.13 -14.43
C SER A 210 20.21 18.30 -15.12
N GLU A 211 19.53 19.42 -15.31
CA GLU A 211 20.16 20.74 -15.22
C GLU A 211 19.08 21.83 -15.23
N GLN A 212 19.29 22.83 -14.36
CA GLN A 212 18.40 23.94 -14.07
C GLN A 212 17.18 23.62 -13.21
N TYR A 213 17.35 23.60 -11.89
CA TYR A 213 16.62 24.53 -11.01
C TYR A 213 17.35 24.63 -9.66
N ASN A 214 18.58 25.16 -9.71
CA ASN A 214 19.25 25.78 -8.57
C ASN A 214 19.39 27.28 -8.87
N LYS A 215 18.43 28.08 -8.41
CA LYS A 215 18.57 29.51 -8.13
C LYS A 215 17.27 30.03 -7.50
N VAL A 216 17.14 29.93 -6.18
CA VAL A 216 16.97 31.08 -5.27
C VAL A 216 17.39 30.61 -3.87
N GLN A 217 18.45 31.23 -3.37
CA GLN A 217 19.02 31.06 -2.05
C GLN A 217 18.24 31.87 -1.00
N THR A 218 18.04 31.26 0.18
CA THR A 218 18.21 31.78 1.55
C THR A 218 17.92 33.26 1.89
N SER A 219 17.01 33.47 2.85
CA SER A 219 17.15 34.29 4.08
C SER A 219 15.81 34.20 4.84
N THR A 220 15.67 33.91 6.13
CA THR A 220 16.37 34.51 7.28
C THR A 220 16.10 33.67 8.55
N PHE A 221 17.13 33.46 9.35
CA PHE A 221 17.08 32.91 10.71
C PHE A 221 16.90 34.08 11.71
N GLN A 222 16.04 33.95 12.73
CA GLN A 222 16.30 34.16 14.17
C GLN A 222 15.10 34.63 15.02
N GLN A 223 14.96 33.92 16.16
CA GLN A 223 14.56 34.37 17.51
C GLN A 223 13.07 34.64 17.84
N ASN A 224 12.48 33.79 18.69
CA ASN A 224 12.46 34.05 20.14
C ASN A 224 11.98 32.85 20.99
N ASN A 225 12.65 32.67 22.13
CA ASN A 225 12.40 31.69 23.17
C ASN A 225 11.47 32.23 24.27
N ASN A 226 10.92 31.30 25.06
CA ASN A 226 10.43 31.44 26.44
C ASN A 226 9.03 32.05 26.69
N GLN A 227 8.05 31.16 26.89
CA GLN A 227 6.98 31.19 27.90
C GLN A 227 6.03 30.04 27.53
N THR A 228 6.06 28.86 28.16
CA THR A 228 5.35 28.63 29.42
C THR A 228 5.70 27.23 29.94
N LYS A 229 6.75 27.15 30.76
CA LYS A 229 6.89 26.09 31.78
C LYS A 229 5.89 26.41 32.89
N GLN A 230 4.66 25.94 32.78
CA GLN A 230 3.71 25.91 33.90
C GLN A 230 2.50 24.97 33.72
N ASN A 231 2.32 24.32 32.56
CA ASN A 231 1.21 23.36 32.35
C ASN A 231 1.59 21.88 32.50
N GLU A 232 2.86 21.56 32.79
CA GLU A 232 3.33 20.17 32.90
C GLU A 232 2.79 19.42 34.13
N ASN A 233 2.28 20.10 35.15
CA ASN A 233 1.80 19.46 36.39
C ASN A 233 0.29 19.13 36.42
N ASN A 234 -0.48 19.51 35.40
CA ASN A 234 -1.91 19.16 35.28
C ASN A 234 -2.20 18.05 34.24
N VAL A 235 -1.18 17.59 33.51
CA VAL A 235 -1.31 16.47 32.55
C VAL A 235 -1.24 15.11 33.25
N PHE A 236 -0.58 15.02 34.41
CA PHE A 236 -0.35 13.77 35.15
C PHE A 236 -1.54 13.21 35.93
N LYS A 237 -2.74 13.79 35.81
CA LYS A 237 -3.96 13.27 36.46
C LYS A 237 -5.02 12.70 35.51
N ASN A 238 -4.83 12.78 34.19
CA ASN A 238 -5.80 12.29 33.20
C ASN A 238 -5.29 11.14 32.31
N ILE A 239 -4.20 10.46 32.68
CA ILE A 239 -3.65 9.34 31.90
C ILE A 239 -4.31 7.98 32.24
N ASN A 240 -5.24 7.92 33.20
CA ASN A 240 -5.90 6.67 33.61
C ASN A 240 -7.34 6.47 33.08
N MET A 241 -7.68 6.99 31.90
CA MET A 241 -8.99 6.73 31.25
C MET A 241 -8.84 6.37 29.77
N LEU A 242 -8.03 5.35 29.46
CA LEU A 242 -8.10 4.63 28.18
C LEU A 242 -7.78 3.13 28.31
N ASP A 243 -7.94 2.56 29.50
CA ASP A 243 -7.98 1.11 29.68
C ASP A 243 -9.43 0.62 29.54
N SER A 244 -9.89 0.48 28.30
CA SER A 244 -11.01 -0.40 27.93
C SER A 244 -11.26 -0.31 26.43
N PHE A 245 -10.63 -1.17 25.65
CA PHE A 245 -11.14 -1.80 24.41
C PHE A 245 -10.00 -2.67 23.83
N ASN A 246 -9.66 -3.77 24.51
CA ASN A 246 -8.77 -4.79 23.95
C ASN A 246 -9.58 -5.84 23.19
N GLN A 247 -9.86 -5.54 21.93
CA GLN A 247 -9.79 -6.52 20.85
C GLN A 247 -8.69 -6.01 19.93
N GLN A 248 -7.50 -6.63 19.97
CA GLN A 248 -6.36 -6.23 19.14
C GLN A 248 -6.72 -6.44 17.66
N GLN A 249 -7.14 -5.37 16.99
CA GLN A 249 -7.33 -5.35 15.54
C GLN A 249 -5.94 -5.35 14.89
N GLU A 250 -5.64 -6.37 14.09
CA GLU A 250 -4.36 -6.46 13.37
C GLU A 250 -4.17 -5.23 12.46
N ILE A 251 -2.99 -4.60 12.52
CA ILE A 251 -2.64 -3.44 11.70
C ILE A 251 -2.40 -3.94 10.27
N PRO A 252 -3.07 -3.39 9.24
CA PRO A 252 -2.77 -3.70 7.84
C PRO A 252 -1.28 -3.50 7.52
N LEU A 253 -0.67 -4.43 6.78
CA LEU A 253 0.79 -4.48 6.60
C LEU A 253 1.37 -3.31 5.80
N ASP A 254 0.58 -2.70 4.93
CA ASP A 254 0.90 -1.46 4.22
C ASP A 254 0.96 -0.25 5.19
N ILE A 255 -0.01 -0.17 6.12
CA ILE A 255 -0.01 0.82 7.19
C ILE A 255 1.18 0.59 8.11
N LEU A 256 1.47 -0.67 8.46
CA LEU A 256 2.64 -1.02 9.26
C LEU A 256 3.94 -0.61 8.57
N SER A 257 4.08 -0.86 7.26
CA SER A 257 5.26 -0.45 6.47
C SER A 257 5.48 1.07 6.52
N LYS A 258 4.39 1.85 6.37
CA LYS A 258 4.45 3.31 6.49
C LYS A 258 4.81 3.77 7.90
N GLN A 259 4.21 3.16 8.93
CA GLN A 259 4.53 3.48 10.32
C GLN A 259 5.99 3.14 10.64
N VAL A 260 6.53 2.04 10.11
CA VAL A 260 7.95 1.68 10.26
C VAL A 260 8.84 2.74 9.61
N TYR A 261 8.52 3.23 8.41
CA TYR A 261 9.25 4.34 7.78
C TYR A 261 9.23 5.62 8.64
N GLU A 262 8.06 6.01 9.14
CA GLU A 262 7.90 7.20 9.99
C GLU A 262 8.68 7.07 11.30
N GLU A 263 8.59 5.90 11.93
CA GLU A 263 9.21 5.62 13.22
C GLU A 263 10.75 5.49 13.10
N LEU A 264 11.25 4.92 11.99
CA LEU A 264 12.66 4.90 11.61
C LEU A 264 13.21 6.33 11.50
N ASN A 265 12.50 7.21 10.79
CA ASN A 265 12.89 8.61 10.63
C ASN A 265 12.78 9.42 11.93
N LYS A 266 11.82 9.09 12.79
CA LYS A 266 11.68 9.69 14.12
C LYS A 266 12.90 9.40 15.00
N VAL A 267 13.33 8.14 15.10
CA VAL A 267 14.49 7.80 15.93
C VAL A 267 15.80 8.32 15.32
N ARG A 268 15.90 8.35 13.99
CA ARG A 268 17.08 8.89 13.29
C ARG A 268 17.26 10.40 13.51
N GLN A 269 16.17 11.15 13.50
CA GLN A 269 16.18 12.61 13.75
C GLN A 269 16.23 12.98 15.24
N ASN A 270 15.74 12.09 16.11
CA ASN A 270 15.77 12.27 17.55
C ASN A 270 16.09 10.95 18.27
N PRO A 271 17.39 10.57 18.39
CA PRO A 271 17.80 9.32 19.03
C PRO A 271 17.30 9.17 20.48
N LEU A 272 17.14 10.29 21.19
CA LEU A 272 16.68 10.31 22.57
C LEU A 272 15.19 9.94 22.71
N SER A 273 14.40 10.03 21.64
CA SER A 273 12.95 9.76 21.65
C SER A 273 12.58 8.35 22.10
N TYR A 274 13.52 7.40 21.99
CA TYR A 274 13.33 5.99 22.35
C TYR A 274 13.73 5.64 23.79
N ILE A 275 14.44 6.52 24.49
CA ILE A 275 15.02 6.19 25.81
C ILE A 275 13.93 5.80 26.80
N LEU A 276 12.85 6.57 26.91
CA LEU A 276 11.76 6.29 27.85
C LEU A 276 11.09 4.94 27.58
N TYR A 277 10.88 4.61 26.30
CA TYR A 277 10.31 3.34 25.89
C TYR A 277 11.23 2.16 26.26
N LEU A 278 12.53 2.28 26.01
CA LEU A 278 13.52 1.25 26.35
C LEU A 278 13.72 1.12 27.87
N GLU A 279 13.72 2.22 28.62
CA GLU A 279 13.76 2.22 30.09
C GLU A 279 12.52 1.53 30.68
N ASN A 280 11.34 1.73 30.06
CA ASN A 280 10.12 1.02 30.44
C ASN A 280 10.24 -0.48 30.16
N ILE A 281 10.83 -0.90 29.04
CA ILE A 281 11.02 -2.32 28.71
C ILE A 281 11.87 -3.05 29.77
N ILE A 282 12.90 -2.39 30.32
CA ILE A 282 13.81 -3.00 31.31
C ILE A 282 13.05 -3.56 32.53
N GLN A 283 11.96 -2.92 32.94
CA GLN A 283 11.21 -3.33 34.13
C GLN A 283 10.54 -4.70 33.96
N TYR A 284 10.34 -5.14 32.72
CA TYR A 284 9.70 -6.42 32.39
C TYR A 284 10.70 -7.57 32.25
N PHE A 285 12.00 -7.32 32.39
CA PHE A 285 13.00 -8.38 32.34
C PHE A 285 13.15 -9.11 33.67
N ASP A 286 13.07 -10.43 33.62
CA ASP A 286 13.58 -11.35 34.63
C ASP A 286 14.76 -12.12 34.03
N ASP A 287 15.97 -11.67 34.35
CA ASP A 287 17.23 -12.14 33.76
C ASP A 287 17.23 -12.08 32.21
N LEU A 288 17.12 -13.23 31.53
CA LEU A 288 17.03 -13.35 30.07
C LEU A 288 15.59 -13.40 29.54
N ILE A 289 14.58 -13.40 30.40
CA ILE A 289 13.18 -13.52 30.03
C ILE A 289 12.51 -12.15 30.04
N LEU A 290 11.90 -11.75 28.91
CA LEU A 290 11.10 -10.55 28.78
C LEU A 290 9.62 -10.87 29.00
N ASN A 291 9.03 -10.33 30.06
CA ASN A 291 7.65 -10.58 30.50
C ASN A 291 6.76 -9.33 30.30
N LYS A 292 6.47 -8.97 29.04
CA LYS A 292 5.57 -7.84 28.74
C LYS A 292 4.12 -8.14 29.15
N PRO A 293 3.38 -7.20 29.77
CA PRO A 293 1.99 -7.42 30.15
C PRO A 293 1.12 -7.80 28.94
N GLY A 294 0.34 -8.87 29.08
CA GLY A 294 -0.57 -9.34 28.01
C GLY A 294 0.11 -10.06 26.85
N GLU A 295 1.41 -10.35 26.95
CA GLU A 295 2.16 -11.07 25.91
C GLU A 295 2.77 -12.37 26.43
N THR A 296 3.11 -13.28 25.51
CA THR A 296 3.84 -14.50 25.87
C THR A 296 5.28 -14.14 26.23
N PRO A 297 5.83 -14.63 27.35
CA PRO A 297 7.22 -14.41 27.71
C PRO A 297 8.19 -14.80 26.59
N VAL A 298 9.15 -13.92 26.30
CA VAL A 298 10.18 -14.14 25.26
C VAL A 298 11.53 -14.36 25.93
N LYS A 299 12.21 -15.45 25.59
CA LYS A 299 13.61 -15.66 25.98
C LYS A 299 14.52 -14.91 25.02
N THR A 300 15.28 -13.96 25.56
CA THR A 300 16.31 -13.19 24.84
C THR A 300 17.69 -13.85 24.97
N ASN A 301 18.64 -13.40 24.16
CA ASN A 301 20.02 -13.89 24.16
C ASN A 301 20.87 -13.17 25.21
N GLU A 302 20.70 -11.84 25.34
CA GLU A 302 21.56 -10.99 26.18
C GLU A 302 20.81 -10.32 27.33
N GLY A 303 19.48 -10.41 27.35
CA GLY A 303 18.63 -9.86 28.40
C GLY A 303 18.68 -8.33 28.47
N LYS A 304 18.44 -7.82 29.69
CA LYS A 304 18.47 -6.37 29.97
C LYS A 304 19.79 -5.68 29.58
N SER A 305 20.89 -6.43 29.45
CA SER A 305 22.20 -5.85 29.14
C SER A 305 22.25 -5.22 27.74
N ALA A 306 21.63 -5.86 26.74
CA ALA A 306 21.52 -5.30 25.39
C ALA A 306 20.68 -4.02 25.35
N VAL A 307 19.60 -3.97 26.13
CA VAL A 307 18.74 -2.77 26.23
C VAL A 307 19.50 -1.60 26.87
N ILE A 308 20.21 -1.84 27.97
CA ILE A 308 21.03 -0.83 28.66
C ILE A 308 22.14 -0.31 27.74
N GLU A 309 22.78 -1.21 26.99
CA GLU A 309 23.80 -0.86 25.99
C GLU A 309 23.20 0.03 24.89
N CYS A 310 22.04 -0.36 24.34
CA CYS A 310 21.32 0.44 23.35
C CYS A 310 20.97 1.84 23.87
N ILE A 311 20.49 1.98 25.11
CA ILE A 311 20.22 3.29 25.73
C ILE A 311 21.51 4.13 25.81
N LYS A 312 22.64 3.52 26.20
CA LYS A 312 23.93 4.21 26.27
C LYS A 312 24.37 4.71 24.89
N PHE A 313 24.20 3.88 23.86
CA PHE A 313 24.46 4.26 22.47
C PHE A 313 23.58 5.45 22.05
N LEU A 314 22.26 5.37 22.25
CA LEU A 314 21.31 6.43 21.85
C LEU A 314 21.57 7.76 22.56
N LYS A 315 22.03 7.74 23.82
CA LYS A 315 22.43 8.96 24.57
C LYS A 315 23.63 9.68 23.95
N GLN A 316 24.47 8.98 23.20
CA GLN A 316 25.67 9.53 22.54
C GLN A 316 25.46 9.74 21.04
N GLN A 317 24.40 9.17 20.47
CA GLN A 317 24.14 9.19 19.04
C GLN A 317 23.75 10.60 18.57
N GLN A 318 24.40 11.04 17.50
CA GLN A 318 24.04 12.29 16.84
C GLN A 318 22.77 12.11 16.03
N LYS A 319 21.92 13.15 16.03
CA LYS A 319 20.78 13.23 15.11
C LYS A 319 21.27 13.24 13.66
N LEU A 320 20.55 12.54 12.79
CA LEU A 320 20.82 12.51 11.35
C LEU A 320 19.62 13.04 10.59
N GLN A 321 19.84 13.37 9.32
CA GLN A 321 18.75 13.67 8.39
C GLN A 321 17.83 12.44 8.26
N PRO A 322 16.51 12.65 8.09
CA PRO A 322 15.62 11.55 7.78
C PRO A 322 16.06 10.89 6.47
N PHE A 323 15.82 9.59 6.36
CA PHE A 323 15.83 8.93 5.07
C PHE A 323 14.75 9.51 4.17
N GLU A 324 15.10 9.71 2.92
CA GLU A 324 14.17 9.94 1.84
C GLU A 324 13.48 8.63 1.45
N TYR A 325 12.17 8.66 1.29
CA TYR A 325 11.43 7.52 0.76
C TYR A 325 11.88 7.22 -0.68
N ASP A 326 12.17 5.96 -0.97
CA ASP A 326 12.45 5.51 -2.33
C ASP A 326 11.49 4.38 -2.73
N GLN A 327 10.75 4.61 -3.82
CA GLN A 327 9.73 3.69 -4.31
C GLN A 327 10.33 2.37 -4.81
N TYR A 328 11.52 2.39 -5.43
CA TYR A 328 12.14 1.18 -5.99
C TYR A 328 12.70 0.29 -4.89
N LEU A 329 13.33 0.90 -3.88
CA LEU A 329 13.71 0.18 -2.66
C LEU A 329 12.47 -0.39 -1.95
N THR A 330 11.35 0.34 -1.95
CA THR A 330 10.11 -0.11 -1.30
C THR A 330 9.55 -1.35 -1.97
N ILE A 331 9.48 -1.36 -3.30
CA ILE A 331 9.01 -2.52 -4.07
C ILE A 331 9.97 -3.71 -3.86
N ALA A 332 11.30 -3.49 -3.93
CA ALA A 332 12.28 -4.53 -3.68
C ALA A 332 12.15 -5.16 -2.28
N SER A 333 11.95 -4.32 -1.25
CA SER A 333 11.73 -4.75 0.14
C SER A 333 10.41 -5.51 0.29
N GLN A 334 9.33 -5.05 -0.35
CA GLN A 334 8.01 -5.69 -0.29
C GLN A 334 8.02 -7.06 -0.96
N ASP A 335 8.61 -7.17 -2.15
CA ASP A 335 8.79 -8.44 -2.85
C ASP A 335 9.57 -9.44 -2.00
N HIS A 336 10.66 -8.99 -1.38
CA HIS A 336 11.48 -9.87 -0.56
C HIS A 336 10.72 -10.35 0.68
N ALA A 337 10.00 -9.45 1.35
CA ALA A 337 9.18 -9.80 2.51
C ALA A 337 8.11 -10.84 2.15
N ILE A 338 7.42 -10.67 1.00
CA ILE A 338 6.42 -11.64 0.51
C ILE A 338 7.08 -12.99 0.22
N ASP A 339 8.20 -12.99 -0.50
CA ASP A 339 8.91 -14.20 -0.90
C ASP A 339 9.35 -15.03 0.30
N ILE A 340 10.09 -14.43 1.24
CA ILE A 340 10.58 -15.16 2.42
C ILE A 340 9.43 -15.54 3.35
N GLY A 341 8.40 -14.70 3.42
CA GLY A 341 7.20 -14.93 4.21
C GLY A 341 6.39 -16.16 3.77
N LEU A 342 6.14 -16.28 2.47
CA LEU A 342 5.38 -17.40 1.88
C LEU A 342 6.19 -18.70 1.87
N ASN A 343 7.50 -18.61 1.59
CA ASN A 343 8.39 -19.76 1.53
C ASN A 343 8.93 -20.19 2.90
N ASN A 344 8.51 -19.51 3.98
CA ASN A 344 8.96 -19.77 5.35
C ASN A 344 10.49 -19.75 5.49
N LEU A 345 11.12 -18.77 4.83
CA LEU A 345 12.57 -18.57 4.82
C LEU A 345 12.95 -17.51 5.85
N VAL A 346 14.11 -17.69 6.47
CA VAL A 346 14.69 -16.71 7.39
C VAL A 346 16.07 -16.33 6.87
N GLY A 347 16.27 -15.03 6.63
CA GLY A 347 17.54 -14.46 6.18
C GLY A 347 17.43 -13.62 4.91
N ASN A 348 18.59 -13.24 4.36
CA ASN A 348 18.71 -12.17 3.36
C ASN A 348 18.73 -12.67 1.91
N ILE A 349 18.47 -13.96 1.68
CA ILE A 349 18.50 -14.60 0.35
C ILE A 349 17.08 -15.06 0.01
N GLY A 350 16.59 -14.67 -1.16
CA GLY A 350 15.26 -15.06 -1.63
C GLY A 350 15.16 -16.54 -2.01
N SER A 351 13.94 -17.04 -2.19
CA SER A 351 13.67 -18.45 -2.58
C SER A 351 14.30 -18.83 -3.93
N ASN A 352 14.49 -17.84 -4.81
CA ASN A 352 15.16 -17.97 -6.10
C ASN A 352 16.70 -17.83 -6.00
N GLY A 353 17.26 -17.70 -4.81
CA GLY A 353 18.70 -17.53 -4.57
C GLY A 353 19.22 -16.10 -4.76
N PHE A 354 18.36 -15.12 -5.08
CA PHE A 354 18.79 -13.74 -5.30
C PHE A 354 19.18 -13.06 -3.99
N LYS A 355 20.31 -12.35 -4.04
CA LYS A 355 20.81 -11.48 -2.97
C LYS A 355 20.15 -10.10 -3.04
N MET A 356 20.27 -9.32 -1.95
CA MET A 356 19.74 -7.95 -1.85
C MET A 356 20.04 -7.08 -3.08
N SER A 357 21.30 -7.05 -3.55
CA SER A 357 21.68 -6.21 -4.70
C SER A 357 20.87 -6.56 -5.94
N GLN A 358 20.75 -7.86 -6.25
CA GLN A 358 20.00 -8.35 -7.41
C GLN A 358 18.51 -8.06 -7.30
N ARG A 359 17.96 -8.07 -6.08
CA ARG A 359 16.55 -7.70 -5.84
C ARG A 359 16.31 -6.21 -6.08
N ILE A 360 17.22 -5.35 -5.64
CA ILE A 360 17.14 -3.90 -5.89
C ILE A 360 17.35 -3.60 -7.39
N GLU A 361 18.33 -4.26 -8.01
CA GLU A 361 18.69 -4.11 -9.43
C GLU A 361 17.57 -4.54 -10.40
N LYS A 362 16.59 -5.33 -9.94
CA LYS A 362 15.36 -5.61 -10.69
C LYS A 362 14.51 -4.36 -10.93
N TYR A 363 14.57 -3.39 -10.01
CA TYR A 363 13.69 -2.22 -9.98
C TYR A 363 14.42 -0.91 -10.28
N GLY A 364 15.73 -0.85 -10.07
CA GLY A 364 16.50 0.33 -10.40
C GLY A 364 18.00 0.18 -10.13
N GLU A 365 18.76 1.20 -10.50
CA GLU A 365 20.20 1.25 -10.26
C GLU A 365 20.51 1.95 -8.93
N TRP A 366 21.60 1.53 -8.28
CA TRP A 366 22.06 2.13 -7.03
C TRP A 366 23.53 2.55 -7.13
N GLN A 367 23.89 3.57 -6.36
CA GLN A 367 25.27 4.05 -6.25
C GLN A 367 25.64 4.20 -4.77
N GLY A 368 26.90 3.94 -4.45
CA GLY A 368 27.41 4.05 -3.08
C GLY A 368 27.27 2.74 -2.31
N LYS A 369 26.42 2.71 -1.28
CA LYS A 369 26.21 1.54 -0.41
C LYS A 369 24.74 1.19 -0.30
N ILE A 370 24.46 -0.11 -0.20
CA ILE A 370 23.15 -0.68 0.14
C ILE A 370 23.26 -1.48 1.43
N GLY A 371 22.16 -1.56 2.18
CA GLY A 371 22.05 -2.30 3.43
C GLY A 371 20.60 -2.75 3.64
N GLU A 372 20.43 -3.84 4.38
CA GLU A 372 19.13 -4.46 4.63
C GLU A 372 19.01 -4.81 6.10
N ASN A 373 17.85 -4.51 6.67
CA ASN A 373 17.42 -4.94 8.00
C ASN A 373 16.14 -5.76 7.82
N ILE A 374 16.06 -6.92 8.49
CA ILE A 374 14.88 -7.79 8.46
C ILE A 374 14.46 -8.08 9.91
N GLU A 375 13.16 -8.01 10.18
CA GLU A 375 12.56 -8.30 11.47
C GLU A 375 11.42 -9.31 11.28
N PHE A 376 11.24 -10.21 12.26
CA PHE A 376 10.10 -11.12 12.30
C PHE A 376 9.37 -11.08 13.64
N GLY A 377 8.04 -11.00 13.58
CA GLY A 377 7.15 -11.31 14.71
C GLY A 377 6.74 -10.14 15.61
N ALA A 378 7.29 -8.94 15.40
CA ALA A 378 6.82 -7.74 16.10
C ALA A 378 5.43 -7.28 15.62
N LYS A 379 4.69 -6.61 16.50
CA LYS A 379 3.27 -6.25 16.30
C LYS A 379 3.03 -4.79 15.96
N SER A 380 4.06 -3.96 16.06
CA SER A 380 3.97 -2.52 15.84
C SER A 380 5.29 -1.96 15.31
N ALA A 381 5.21 -0.81 14.63
CA ALA A 381 6.41 -0.11 14.17
C ALA A 381 7.38 0.24 15.30
N GLN A 382 6.87 0.67 16.47
CA GLN A 382 7.71 0.98 17.63
C GLN A 382 8.46 -0.27 18.14
N GLU A 383 7.79 -1.42 18.13
CA GLU A 383 8.41 -2.68 18.51
C GLU A 383 9.46 -3.12 17.48
N ILE A 384 9.13 -3.09 16.19
CA ILE A 384 10.08 -3.40 15.08
C ILE A 384 11.35 -2.56 15.21
N ILE A 385 11.19 -1.23 15.33
CA ILE A 385 12.33 -0.33 15.44
C ILE A 385 13.09 -0.57 16.76
N SER A 386 12.41 -0.84 17.88
CA SER A 386 13.12 -1.16 19.12
C SER A 386 13.91 -2.46 19.06
N ASN A 387 13.37 -3.51 18.42
CA ASN A 387 14.08 -4.78 18.19
C ASN A 387 15.34 -4.57 17.35
N LEU A 388 15.26 -3.79 16.26
CA LEU A 388 16.41 -3.48 15.41
C LEU A 388 17.45 -2.59 16.10
N LEU A 389 17.05 -1.76 17.07
CA LEU A 389 17.95 -0.93 17.86
C LEU A 389 18.66 -1.74 18.96
N ILE A 390 17.93 -2.56 19.70
CA ILE A 390 18.50 -3.43 20.74
C ILE A 390 19.44 -4.45 20.09
N ASP A 391 18.99 -5.02 18.97
CA ASP A 391 19.71 -5.98 18.13
C ASP A 391 20.21 -7.19 18.93
N ASP A 392 19.32 -7.74 19.78
CA ASP A 392 19.61 -8.84 20.71
C ASP A 392 20.13 -10.09 19.99
N GLY A 393 21.26 -10.62 20.47
CA GLY A 393 21.95 -11.76 19.86
C GLY A 393 22.85 -11.40 18.68
N VAL A 394 22.89 -10.14 18.24
CA VAL A 394 23.75 -9.67 17.14
C VAL A 394 24.87 -8.81 17.70
N GLN A 395 26.04 -9.43 17.90
CA GLN A 395 27.21 -8.77 18.49
C GLN A 395 27.66 -7.51 17.73
N SER A 396 27.51 -7.48 16.40
CA SER A 396 27.91 -6.34 15.57
C SER A 396 26.98 -5.14 15.70
N ARG A 397 25.76 -5.33 16.25
CA ARG A 397 24.68 -4.34 16.26
C ARG A 397 24.40 -3.78 14.85
N GLY A 398 24.58 -4.63 13.84
CA GLY A 398 24.58 -4.23 12.43
C GLY A 398 23.28 -3.55 12.01
N HIS A 399 22.14 -3.98 12.55
CA HIS A 399 20.85 -3.39 12.21
C HIS A 399 20.77 -1.94 12.71
N ARG A 400 21.17 -1.69 13.96
CA ARG A 400 21.26 -0.33 14.53
C ARG A 400 22.27 0.54 13.79
N LEU A 401 23.41 -0.02 13.39
CA LEU A 401 24.41 0.72 12.62
C LEU A 401 23.89 1.12 11.22
N ASN A 402 23.07 0.29 10.58
CA ASN A 402 22.38 0.69 9.35
C ASN A 402 21.43 1.87 9.59
N ILE A 403 20.64 1.84 10.67
CA ILE A 403 19.69 2.92 11.04
C ILE A 403 20.41 4.25 11.26
N PHE A 404 21.65 4.25 11.75
CA PHE A 404 22.44 5.46 12.05
C PHE A 404 23.66 5.67 11.13
N SER A 405 23.73 5.00 9.98
CA SER A 405 24.79 5.26 9.01
C SER A 405 24.52 6.55 8.23
N TYR A 406 25.51 7.43 8.12
CA TYR A 406 25.44 8.64 7.29
C TYR A 406 25.55 8.35 5.79
N GLU A 407 25.97 7.14 5.42
CA GLU A 407 26.17 6.72 4.03
C GLU A 407 24.83 6.38 3.34
N PHE A 408 23.82 6.03 4.12
CA PHE A 408 22.47 5.77 3.64
C PHE A 408 21.62 7.05 3.70
N ARG A 409 20.99 7.40 2.57
CA ARG A 409 20.11 8.57 2.41
C ARG A 409 18.68 8.22 2.04
N LYS A 410 18.48 7.06 1.42
CA LYS A 410 17.20 6.57 0.91
C LYS A 410 16.82 5.29 1.64
N VAL A 411 15.52 5.03 1.77
CA VAL A 411 15.00 3.80 2.36
C VAL A 411 13.73 3.34 1.65
N GLY A 412 13.55 2.03 1.57
CA GLY A 412 12.28 1.40 1.25
C GLY A 412 11.92 0.35 2.27
N VAL A 413 10.63 0.27 2.63
CA VAL A 413 10.12 -0.60 3.70
C VAL A 413 9.03 -1.47 3.13
N GLY A 414 9.09 -2.78 3.38
CA GLY A 414 8.03 -3.72 3.05
C GLY A 414 7.70 -4.61 4.24
N CYS A 415 6.42 -4.92 4.42
CA CYS A 415 5.93 -5.84 5.44
C CYS A 415 5.04 -6.90 4.78
N ALA A 416 5.23 -8.15 5.17
CA ALA A 416 4.47 -9.27 4.64
C ALA A 416 4.15 -10.29 5.74
N PHE A 417 3.15 -11.12 5.46
CA PHE A 417 2.87 -12.29 6.27
C PHE A 417 4.06 -13.27 6.24
N HIS A 418 4.41 -13.85 7.39
CA HIS A 418 5.34 -14.96 7.47
C HIS A 418 4.71 -16.21 8.10
N ARG A 419 4.82 -17.35 7.41
CA ARG A 419 4.14 -18.62 7.77
C ARG A 419 4.42 -19.12 9.19
N GLN A 420 5.64 -18.98 9.68
CA GLN A 420 6.01 -19.41 11.04
C GLN A 420 5.79 -18.36 12.14
N PHE A 421 5.87 -17.06 11.82
CA PHE A 421 5.93 -15.99 12.83
C PHE A 421 4.61 -15.24 12.99
N GLN A 422 3.52 -15.77 12.43
CA GLN A 422 2.17 -15.30 12.76
C GLN A 422 1.83 -15.53 14.23
N ILE A 423 1.13 -14.57 14.81
CA ILE A 423 0.53 -14.68 16.13
C ILE A 423 -0.79 -15.42 15.99
N ASP A 424 -0.78 -16.73 16.30
CA ASP A 424 -2.04 -17.45 16.54
C ASP A 424 -2.57 -17.05 17.92
N SER A 425 -3.47 -16.08 17.95
CA SER A 425 -4.07 -15.53 19.18
C SER A 425 -4.84 -16.57 20.00
N GLU A 426 -5.18 -17.72 19.41
CA GLU A 426 -5.87 -18.83 20.08
C GLU A 426 -4.90 -19.88 20.65
N LYS A 427 -3.65 -19.90 20.19
CA LYS A 427 -2.64 -20.90 20.54
C LYS A 427 -2.17 -20.77 21.99
N PRO A 428 -2.44 -21.76 22.85
CA PRO A 428 -2.08 -21.66 24.26
C PRO A 428 -0.58 -21.84 24.49
N VAL A 429 -0.08 -21.20 25.54
CA VAL A 429 1.31 -21.34 26.02
C VAL A 429 1.58 -22.80 26.38
N GLY A 430 2.72 -23.34 25.94
CA GLY A 430 3.12 -24.72 26.21
C GLY A 430 2.60 -25.76 25.19
N THR A 431 2.04 -25.32 24.06
CA THR A 431 1.64 -26.21 22.95
C THR A 431 2.87 -26.85 22.30
N VAL A 432 2.96 -28.17 22.37
CA VAL A 432 4.02 -28.98 21.74
C VAL A 432 3.61 -29.53 20.38
N LYS A 433 2.30 -29.56 20.09
CA LYS A 433 1.76 -30.01 18.80
C LYS A 433 0.44 -29.33 18.51
N THR A 434 0.26 -28.84 17.28
CA THR A 434 -1.03 -28.35 16.77
C THR A 434 -1.50 -29.26 15.64
N SER A 435 -2.77 -29.66 15.65
CA SER A 435 -3.44 -30.32 14.53
C SER A 435 -4.71 -29.57 14.15
N THR A 436 -4.99 -29.48 12.86
CA THR A 436 -6.17 -28.77 12.34
C THR A 436 -6.98 -29.73 11.48
N GLU A 437 -8.27 -29.85 11.78
CA GLU A 437 -9.25 -30.60 11.02
C GLU A 437 -10.30 -29.61 10.47
N LYS A 438 -10.70 -29.76 9.22
CA LYS A 438 -11.73 -28.91 8.60
C LYS A 438 -12.82 -29.78 8.00
N ASN A 439 -14.06 -29.48 8.34
CA ASN A 439 -15.25 -30.15 7.80
C ASN A 439 -16.17 -29.12 7.16
N ILE A 440 -16.73 -29.43 5.99
CA ILE A 440 -17.60 -28.51 5.25
C ILE A 440 -19.03 -29.06 5.30
N LYS A 441 -20.01 -28.23 5.67
CA LYS A 441 -21.44 -28.56 5.57
C LYS A 441 -22.21 -27.50 4.82
N GLU A 442 -23.14 -27.90 3.98
CA GLU A 442 -24.02 -26.98 3.27
C GLU A 442 -25.36 -26.86 3.98
N ILE A 443 -25.74 -25.64 4.37
CA ILE A 443 -27.02 -25.33 5.01
C ILE A 443 -27.63 -24.16 4.25
N ASN A 444 -28.82 -24.36 3.66
CA ASN A 444 -29.52 -23.36 2.84
C ASN A 444 -28.66 -22.77 1.70
N GLY A 445 -27.87 -23.61 1.01
CA GLY A 445 -27.00 -23.20 -0.09
C GLY A 445 -25.74 -22.42 0.33
N ILE A 446 -25.44 -22.37 1.63
CA ILE A 446 -24.23 -21.78 2.17
C ILE A 446 -23.36 -22.92 2.72
N LYS A 447 -22.13 -23.06 2.18
CA LYS A 447 -21.15 -24.01 2.70
C LYS A 447 -20.47 -23.39 3.92
N TYR A 448 -20.49 -24.05 5.05
CA TYR A 448 -19.84 -23.65 6.29
C TYR A 448 -18.65 -24.58 6.52
N VAL A 449 -17.46 -24.02 6.69
CA VAL A 449 -16.33 -24.70 7.30
C VAL A 449 -16.50 -24.68 8.80
N PHE A 450 -16.38 -25.85 9.38
CA PHE A 450 -16.15 -26.06 10.78
C PHE A 450 -14.68 -26.48 10.89
N GLU A 451 -13.84 -25.54 11.28
CA GLU A 451 -12.45 -25.79 11.58
C GLU A 451 -12.31 -26.14 13.05
N LYS A 452 -11.69 -27.27 13.33
CA LYS A 452 -11.31 -27.71 14.65
C LYS A 452 -9.79 -27.69 14.75
N LYS A 453 -9.23 -26.76 15.51
CA LYS A 453 -7.82 -26.79 15.90
C LYS A 453 -7.69 -27.49 17.25
N VAL A 454 -6.73 -28.41 17.36
CA VAL A 454 -6.37 -29.08 18.60
C VAL A 454 -4.92 -28.76 18.93
N TYR A 455 -4.73 -28.08 20.05
CA TYR A 455 -3.43 -27.74 20.61
C TYR A 455 -3.12 -28.74 21.72
N THR A 456 -2.13 -29.61 21.52
CA THR A 456 -1.62 -30.53 22.55
C THR A 456 -0.52 -29.83 23.35
N LEU A 457 -0.72 -29.70 24.65
CA LEU A 457 0.22 -29.12 25.60
C LEU A 457 1.26 -30.15 26.04
N HIS A 458 2.40 -29.67 26.56
CA HIS A 458 3.50 -30.51 27.03
C HIS A 458 3.10 -31.53 28.12
N ASN A 459 2.03 -31.27 28.87
CA ASN A 459 1.48 -32.17 29.90
C ASN A 459 0.49 -33.20 29.32
N GLY A 460 0.33 -33.27 28.01
CA GLY A 460 -0.59 -34.17 27.31
C GLY A 460 -2.03 -33.67 27.24
N THR A 461 -2.38 -32.55 27.88
CA THR A 461 -3.73 -31.97 27.78
C THR A 461 -3.94 -31.29 26.44
N GLN A 462 -5.19 -31.21 25.99
CA GLN A 462 -5.55 -30.63 24.71
C GLN A 462 -6.50 -29.45 24.88
N LYS A 463 -6.17 -28.30 24.27
CA LYS A 463 -7.16 -27.25 24.00
C LYS A 463 -7.67 -27.42 22.59
N VAL A 464 -8.98 -27.34 22.44
CA VAL A 464 -9.64 -27.40 21.15
C VAL A 464 -10.28 -26.04 20.90
N THR A 465 -10.06 -25.47 19.73
CA THR A 465 -10.88 -24.35 19.24
C THR A 465 -11.66 -24.81 18.02
N GLU A 466 -12.94 -24.47 18.00
CA GLU A 466 -13.85 -24.78 16.91
C GLU A 466 -14.35 -23.47 16.34
N ASN A 467 -13.83 -23.15 15.16
CA ASN A 467 -14.15 -21.94 14.44
C ASN A 467 -15.07 -22.30 13.28
N GLN A 468 -16.21 -21.63 13.22
CA GLN A 468 -17.10 -21.73 12.09
C GLN A 468 -16.90 -20.51 11.21
N TYR A 469 -16.58 -20.75 9.95
CA TYR A 469 -16.52 -19.71 8.94
C TYR A 469 -17.12 -20.23 7.65
N ILE A 470 -17.67 -19.35 6.84
CA ILE A 470 -18.34 -19.77 5.60
C ILE A 470 -17.25 -20.18 4.59
N LEU A 471 -17.33 -21.42 4.09
CA LEU A 471 -16.51 -21.85 2.97
C LEU A 471 -17.11 -21.19 1.74
N ASN A 472 -16.28 -20.36 1.15
CA ASN A 472 -16.67 -19.51 0.08
C ASN A 472 -16.24 -20.10 -1.25
#